data_AF-Q13829-F1
#
_entry.id   AF-Q13829-F1
#
_cell.length_a   1.000
_cell.length_b   1.000
_cell.length_c   1.000
_cell.angle_alpha   90.00
_cell.angle_beta   90.00
_cell.angle_gamma   90.00
#
_symmetry.space_group_name_H-M   'P 1'
#
loop_
_entity.id
_entity.type
_entity.pdbx_description
1 polymer ?
#
loop_
_entity_poly.entity_id
_entity_poly.type
_entity_poly.pdbx_seq_one_letter_code
_entity_poly.pdbx_strand_id
1 'polypeptide(L)'
;MSGDTCLCPASGAKPKLSGFKGGGLGNKYVQLNVGGSLYYTTVRALTRHDTMLKAMFSGRMEVLTDKEGWILIDRCGKHFGTILNYLRDDTITLPQNRQEIKELMAEAKYYLIQGLVNMCQSALQDKKDSYQPVCNIPIITSLKEEERLIESSTKPVVKLLYNRSNNKYSYTSNSDDHLLKNIELFDKLSLRFNGRVLFIKDVIGDEICCWSFYGQGRKLAEVCCTSIVYATEKKQTKVEFPEARIYEETLNVLLYETPRVPDNSLLEATSRSRSQASPSEDEETFELRDRVRRIHVKRYSTYDDRQLGHQSTHRD
;
A
#
# COMPACT_ATOMS: atom_id res chain seq x y z
N MET A 1 -11.62 -51.37 28.21
CA MET A 1 -11.96 -50.06 27.61
C MET A 1 -12.07 -50.27 26.13
N SER A 2 -13.18 -49.81 25.56
CA SER A 2 -13.75 -50.21 24.27
C SER A 2 -12.73 -50.24 23.13
N GLY A 3 -12.65 -51.38 22.45
CA GLY A 3 -11.91 -51.50 21.19
C GLY A 3 -12.70 -50.80 20.10
N ASP A 4 -12.23 -49.62 19.70
CA ASP A 4 -12.67 -48.97 18.48
C ASP A 4 -12.07 -49.71 17.29
N THR A 5 -12.86 -50.61 16.75
CA THR A 5 -12.64 -51.27 15.47
C THR A 5 -12.56 -50.21 14.39
N CYS A 6 -11.35 -49.86 13.98
CA CYS A 6 -11.13 -48.96 12.86
C CYS A 6 -11.68 -49.64 11.60
N LEU A 7 -12.82 -49.13 11.12
CA LEU A 7 -13.44 -49.51 9.86
C LEU A 7 -12.46 -49.19 8.72
N CYS A 8 -11.73 -50.19 8.23
CA CYS A 8 -11.11 -50.11 6.92
C CYS A 8 -12.23 -49.95 5.88
N PRO A 9 -12.31 -48.84 5.13
CA PRO A 9 -13.32 -48.70 4.10
C PRO A 9 -13.09 -49.76 3.03
N ALA A 10 -14.18 -50.46 2.73
CA ALA A 10 -14.27 -51.53 1.77
C ALA A 10 -13.69 -51.13 0.40
N SER A 11 -12.89 -52.03 -0.16
CA SER A 11 -12.76 -52.30 -1.60
C SER A 11 -12.93 -51.09 -2.53
N GLY A 12 -12.10 -50.07 -2.35
CA GLY A 12 -11.94 -49.03 -3.36
C GLY A 12 -11.28 -49.65 -4.58
N ALA A 13 -12.06 -50.07 -5.58
CA ALA A 13 -11.50 -50.62 -6.81
C ALA A 13 -10.45 -49.65 -7.36
N LYS A 14 -9.21 -50.15 -7.49
CA LYS A 14 -8.03 -49.35 -7.78
C LYS A 14 -8.19 -48.63 -9.14
N PRO A 15 -7.70 -47.39 -9.26
CA PRO A 15 -7.68 -46.70 -10.55
C PRO A 15 -6.93 -47.54 -11.59
N LYS A 16 -7.41 -47.52 -12.84
CA LYS A 16 -6.88 -48.38 -13.90
C LYS A 16 -5.82 -47.63 -14.68
N LEU A 17 -4.67 -48.28 -14.86
CA LEU A 17 -3.62 -47.83 -15.78
C LEU A 17 -4.01 -48.27 -17.19
N SER A 18 -4.14 -47.34 -18.12
CA SER A 18 -4.45 -47.67 -19.52
C SER A 18 -3.84 -46.65 -20.48
N GLY A 19 -3.57 -47.09 -21.72
CA GLY A 19 -3.16 -46.19 -22.79
C GLY A 19 -4.35 -45.36 -23.29
N PHE A 20 -4.17 -44.05 -23.43
CA PHE A 20 -5.19 -43.17 -24.00
C PHE A 20 -5.41 -43.51 -25.48
N LYS A 21 -6.58 -44.05 -25.85
CA LYS A 21 -6.96 -44.35 -27.24
C LYS A 21 -7.33 -43.06 -27.99
N GLY A 22 -6.32 -42.26 -28.34
CA GLY A 22 -6.49 -40.90 -28.89
C GLY A 22 -6.55 -40.77 -30.42
N GLY A 23 -6.53 -41.87 -31.18
CA GLY A 23 -6.47 -41.83 -32.65
C GLY A 23 -7.65 -41.09 -33.28
N GLY A 24 -7.45 -39.83 -33.70
CA GLY A 24 -8.40 -39.06 -34.53
C GLY A 24 -9.26 -37.99 -33.82
N LEU A 25 -9.05 -37.72 -32.53
CA LEU A 25 -10.03 -37.00 -31.69
C LEU A 25 -9.73 -35.51 -31.41
N GLY A 26 -9.19 -34.76 -32.38
CA GLY A 26 -8.72 -33.38 -32.16
C GLY A 26 -9.68 -32.46 -31.38
N ASN A 27 -10.99 -32.52 -31.66
CA ASN A 27 -12.00 -31.69 -30.99
C ASN A 27 -12.69 -32.34 -29.78
N LYS A 28 -12.28 -33.53 -29.32
CA LYS A 28 -12.91 -34.17 -28.15
C LYS A 28 -12.50 -33.46 -26.87
N TYR A 29 -13.47 -33.20 -26.01
CA TYR A 29 -13.21 -32.74 -24.64
C TYR A 29 -12.73 -33.90 -23.77
N VAL A 30 -11.80 -33.60 -22.88
CA VAL A 30 -11.23 -34.50 -21.89
C VAL A 30 -11.31 -33.87 -20.50
N GLN A 31 -11.44 -34.75 -19.51
CA GLN A 31 -11.57 -34.44 -18.10
C GLN A 31 -10.23 -34.71 -17.40
N LEU A 32 -9.66 -33.69 -16.75
CA LEU A 32 -8.43 -33.80 -15.98
C LEU A 32 -8.66 -33.41 -14.53
N ASN A 33 -8.16 -34.23 -13.61
CA ASN A 33 -8.10 -33.94 -12.20
C ASN A 33 -6.63 -33.75 -11.79
N VAL A 34 -6.23 -32.51 -11.56
CA VAL A 34 -4.84 -32.12 -11.26
C VAL A 34 -4.75 -31.80 -9.77
N GLY A 35 -4.36 -32.80 -8.96
CA GLY A 35 -4.26 -32.68 -7.50
C GLY A 35 -5.54 -32.19 -6.83
N GLY A 36 -6.71 -32.61 -7.32
CA GLY A 36 -8.03 -32.18 -6.84
C GLY A 36 -8.65 -31.01 -7.59
N SER A 37 -7.90 -30.33 -8.47
CA SER A 37 -8.44 -29.26 -9.32
C SER A 37 -8.96 -29.83 -10.64
N LEU A 38 -10.24 -29.60 -10.92
CA LEU A 38 -10.94 -30.18 -12.07
C LEU A 38 -10.87 -29.26 -13.29
N TYR A 39 -10.44 -29.81 -14.43
CA TYR A 39 -10.33 -29.08 -15.68
C TYR A 39 -10.97 -29.83 -16.85
N TYR A 40 -11.66 -29.07 -17.69
CA TYR A 40 -12.17 -29.52 -18.97
C TYR A 40 -11.44 -28.79 -20.10
N THR A 41 -10.94 -29.54 -21.06
CA THR A 41 -10.25 -28.96 -22.22
C THR A 41 -10.32 -29.90 -23.42
N THR A 42 -9.89 -29.45 -24.59
CA THR A 42 -9.85 -30.28 -25.79
C THR A 42 -8.50 -30.99 -25.94
N VAL A 43 -8.51 -32.17 -26.55
CA VAL A 43 -7.27 -32.87 -26.93
C VAL A 43 -6.39 -31.98 -27.82
N ARG A 44 -6.98 -31.18 -28.71
CA ARG A 44 -6.27 -30.20 -29.53
C ARG A 44 -5.46 -29.20 -28.71
N ALA A 45 -6.00 -28.64 -27.64
CA ALA A 45 -5.27 -27.70 -26.79
C ALA A 45 -4.05 -28.39 -26.14
N LEU A 46 -4.24 -29.59 -25.60
CA LEU A 46 -3.17 -30.34 -24.92
C LEU A 46 -2.08 -30.86 -25.87
N THR A 47 -2.39 -31.02 -27.16
CA THR A 47 -1.48 -31.56 -28.16
C THR A 47 -0.87 -30.51 -29.11
N ARG A 48 -1.22 -29.22 -28.93
CA ARG A 48 -0.70 -28.10 -29.74
C ARG A 48 0.82 -27.95 -29.64
N HIS A 49 1.39 -28.16 -28.45
CA HIS A 49 2.82 -28.03 -28.17
C HIS A 49 3.46 -29.37 -27.86
N ASP A 50 4.75 -29.53 -28.19
CA ASP A 50 5.50 -30.72 -27.82
C ASP A 50 5.85 -30.73 -26.33
N THR A 51 4.93 -31.29 -25.54
CA THR A 51 4.92 -31.24 -24.08
C THR A 51 4.61 -32.63 -23.50
N MET A 52 4.79 -32.80 -22.19
CA MET A 52 4.39 -34.03 -21.50
C MET A 52 2.89 -34.31 -21.70
N LEU A 53 2.06 -33.27 -21.69
CA LEU A 53 0.62 -33.39 -21.92
C LEU A 53 0.32 -33.91 -23.33
N LYS A 54 1.04 -33.46 -24.36
CA LYS A 54 0.91 -34.04 -25.69
C LYS A 54 1.25 -35.53 -25.69
N ALA A 55 2.28 -35.98 -24.95
CA ALA A 55 2.62 -37.40 -24.85
C ALA A 55 1.49 -38.22 -24.19
N MET A 56 0.89 -37.71 -23.10
CA MET A 56 -0.29 -38.32 -22.45
C MET A 56 -1.46 -38.50 -23.42
N PHE A 57 -1.82 -37.42 -24.12
CA PHE A 57 -3.03 -37.37 -24.94
C PHE A 57 -2.84 -37.82 -26.39
N SER A 58 -1.61 -38.15 -26.78
CA SER A 58 -1.29 -38.86 -28.03
C SER A 58 -1.17 -40.38 -27.84
N GLY A 59 -1.36 -40.88 -26.62
CA GLY A 59 -1.24 -42.30 -26.29
C GLY A 59 0.20 -42.81 -26.20
N ARG A 60 1.18 -41.90 -26.20
CA ARG A 60 2.62 -42.23 -26.06
C ARG A 60 3.02 -42.44 -24.60
N MET A 61 2.15 -42.10 -23.65
CA MET A 61 2.37 -42.27 -22.23
C MET A 61 1.11 -42.85 -21.59
N GLU A 62 1.29 -43.74 -20.62
CA GLU A 62 0.18 -44.30 -19.86
C GLU A 62 -0.42 -43.24 -18.94
N VAL A 63 -1.74 -43.28 -18.78
CA VAL A 63 -2.47 -42.34 -17.94
C VAL A 63 -3.28 -43.11 -16.90
N LEU A 64 -3.35 -42.54 -15.69
CA LEU A 64 -4.19 -43.05 -14.64
C LEU A 64 -5.60 -42.48 -14.81
N THR A 65 -6.61 -43.34 -14.89
CA THR A 65 -8.01 -42.92 -15.02
C THR A 65 -8.83 -43.49 -13.87
N ASP A 66 -9.68 -42.65 -13.26
CA ASP A 66 -10.65 -43.10 -12.25
C ASP A 66 -11.86 -43.80 -12.89
N LYS A 67 -12.90 -44.07 -12.10
CA LYS A 67 -14.09 -44.80 -12.57
C LYS A 67 -15.01 -43.91 -13.40
N GLU A 68 -14.98 -42.61 -13.12
CA GLU A 68 -15.78 -41.56 -13.72
C GLU A 68 -15.18 -41.07 -15.05
N GLY A 69 -13.92 -41.43 -15.34
CA GLY A 69 -13.22 -41.10 -16.59
C GLY A 69 -12.27 -39.91 -16.47
N TRP A 70 -12.02 -39.39 -15.26
CA TRP A 70 -11.03 -38.35 -15.04
C TRP A 70 -9.62 -38.90 -15.15
N ILE A 71 -8.81 -38.21 -15.94
CA ILE A 71 -7.38 -38.46 -15.99
C ILE A 71 -6.75 -37.78 -14.80
N LEU A 72 -6.13 -38.58 -13.93
CA LEU A 72 -5.54 -38.13 -12.68
C LEU A 72 -4.09 -37.71 -12.90
N ILE A 73 -3.76 -36.48 -12.49
CA ILE A 73 -2.40 -35.94 -12.49
C ILE A 73 -2.03 -35.58 -11.04
N ASP A 74 -0.99 -36.23 -10.53
CA ASP A 74 -0.48 -36.03 -9.17
C ASP A 74 0.41 -34.78 -9.08
N ARG A 75 -0.18 -33.60 -9.33
CA ARG A 75 0.46 -32.28 -9.29
C ARG A 75 -0.46 -31.24 -8.68
N CYS A 76 0.11 -30.12 -8.25
CA CYS A 76 -0.69 -29.01 -7.75
C CYS A 76 -1.51 -28.37 -8.88
N GLY A 77 -2.83 -28.34 -8.72
CA GLY A 77 -3.74 -27.75 -9.70
C GLY A 77 -3.72 -26.21 -9.74
N LYS A 78 -3.17 -25.53 -8.72
CA LYS A 78 -3.21 -24.06 -8.57
C LYS A 78 -2.90 -23.29 -9.85
N HIS A 79 -1.86 -23.71 -10.58
CA HIS A 79 -1.36 -23.02 -11.78
C HIS A 79 -1.76 -23.69 -13.09
N PHE A 80 -2.52 -24.79 -13.04
CA PHE A 80 -2.83 -25.57 -14.24
C PHE A 80 -3.76 -24.83 -15.21
N GLY A 81 -4.63 -23.94 -14.71
CA GLY A 81 -5.40 -23.04 -15.57
C GLY A 81 -4.52 -22.16 -16.45
N THR A 82 -3.44 -21.62 -15.89
CA THR A 82 -2.44 -20.81 -16.61
C THR A 82 -1.67 -21.66 -17.62
N ILE A 83 -1.31 -22.89 -17.25
CA ILE A 83 -0.71 -23.88 -18.16
C ILE A 83 -1.63 -24.13 -19.37
N LEU A 84 -2.92 -24.37 -19.13
CA LEU A 84 -3.90 -24.59 -20.19
C LEU A 84 -4.06 -23.36 -21.09
N ASN A 85 -4.10 -22.15 -20.53
CA ASN A 85 -4.23 -20.93 -21.31
C ASN A 85 -2.99 -20.72 -22.20
N TYR A 86 -1.78 -20.99 -21.68
CA TYR A 86 -0.58 -20.97 -22.51
C TYR A 86 -0.68 -21.96 -23.67
N LEU A 87 -1.11 -23.19 -23.41
CA LEU A 87 -1.28 -24.21 -24.46
C LEU A 87 -2.41 -23.87 -25.46
N ARG A 88 -3.31 -22.95 -25.12
CA ARG A 88 -4.38 -22.49 -26.02
C ARG A 88 -3.91 -21.36 -26.91
N ASP A 89 -3.16 -20.40 -26.37
CA ASP A 89 -2.93 -19.10 -27.03
C ASP A 89 -1.45 -18.78 -27.27
N ASP A 90 -0.51 -19.65 -26.89
CA ASP A 90 0.94 -19.42 -26.93
C ASP A 90 1.45 -18.24 -26.07
N THR A 91 0.55 -17.60 -25.32
CA THR A 91 0.85 -16.43 -24.50
C THR A 91 0.01 -16.43 -23.22
N ILE A 92 0.55 -15.82 -22.17
CA ILE A 92 -0.16 -15.62 -20.90
C ILE A 92 0.31 -14.30 -20.25
N THR A 93 -0.57 -13.73 -19.42
CA THR A 93 -0.16 -12.71 -18.45
C THR A 93 0.43 -13.42 -17.24
N LEU A 94 1.73 -13.25 -17.00
CA LEU A 94 2.38 -13.81 -15.82
C LEU A 94 1.87 -13.14 -14.53
N PRO A 95 1.77 -13.89 -13.41
CA PRO A 95 1.45 -13.31 -12.11
C PRO A 95 2.41 -12.19 -11.71
N GLN A 96 1.93 -11.16 -11.01
CA GLN A 96 2.80 -10.09 -10.53
C GLN A 96 3.74 -10.56 -9.40
N ASN A 97 3.27 -11.52 -8.60
CA ASN A 97 3.98 -12.07 -7.45
C ASN A 97 5.10 -13.03 -7.88
N ARG A 98 6.34 -12.78 -7.43
CA ARG A 98 7.49 -13.65 -7.74
C ARG A 98 7.33 -15.09 -7.26
N GLN A 99 6.66 -15.30 -6.13
CA GLN A 99 6.46 -16.64 -5.59
C GLN A 99 5.53 -17.45 -6.49
N GLU A 100 4.48 -16.84 -7.01
CA GLU A 100 3.57 -17.47 -7.97
C GLU A 100 4.26 -17.76 -9.31
N ILE A 101 5.15 -16.87 -9.79
CA ILE A 101 5.95 -17.15 -10.99
C ILE A 101 6.85 -18.37 -10.78
N LYS A 102 7.48 -18.52 -9.60
CA LYS A 102 8.32 -19.69 -9.28
C LYS A 102 7.51 -20.99 -9.25
N GLU A 103 6.33 -20.96 -8.64
CA GLU A 103 5.41 -22.10 -8.62
C GLU A 103 4.95 -22.48 -10.03
N LEU A 104 4.53 -21.49 -10.83
CA LEU A 104 4.18 -21.70 -12.24
C LEU A 104 5.35 -22.26 -13.06
N MET A 105 6.56 -21.75 -12.83
CA MET A 105 7.78 -22.26 -13.48
C MET A 105 8.05 -23.72 -13.11
N ALA A 106 7.80 -24.14 -11.87
CA ALA A 106 7.96 -25.52 -11.45
C ALA A 106 6.99 -26.45 -12.19
N GLU A 107 5.72 -26.04 -12.34
CA GLU A 107 4.74 -26.78 -13.13
C GLU A 107 5.08 -26.78 -14.63
N ALA A 108 5.50 -25.65 -15.19
CA ALA A 108 5.92 -25.55 -16.59
C ALA A 108 7.12 -26.48 -16.90
N LYS A 109 8.07 -26.59 -15.96
CA LYS A 109 9.18 -27.56 -16.06
C LYS A 109 8.68 -28.99 -16.01
N TYR A 110 7.76 -29.31 -15.10
CA TYR A 110 7.20 -30.66 -14.98
C TYR A 110 6.47 -31.09 -16.25
N TYR A 111 5.61 -30.22 -16.80
CA TYR A 111 4.88 -30.49 -18.05
C TYR A 111 5.73 -30.33 -19.32
N LEU A 112 7.03 -30.02 -19.18
CA LEU A 112 7.99 -29.83 -20.27
C LEU A 112 7.58 -28.73 -21.27
N ILE A 113 7.12 -27.59 -20.75
CA ILE A 113 6.64 -26.45 -21.56
C ILE A 113 7.75 -25.39 -21.65
N GLN A 114 8.73 -25.63 -22.52
CA GLN A 114 9.96 -24.84 -22.56
C GLN A 114 9.73 -23.33 -22.81
N GLY A 115 8.80 -22.96 -23.69
CA GLY A 115 8.48 -21.56 -23.97
C GLY A 115 7.99 -20.82 -22.72
N LEU A 116 7.14 -21.46 -21.92
CA LEU A 116 6.67 -20.91 -20.65
C LEU A 116 7.76 -20.87 -19.57
N VAL A 117 8.63 -21.89 -19.52
CA VAL A 117 9.80 -21.87 -18.62
C VAL A 117 10.69 -20.66 -18.91
N ASN A 118 10.94 -20.37 -20.18
CA ASN A 118 11.75 -19.22 -20.60
C ASN A 118 11.09 -17.89 -20.19
N MET A 119 9.78 -17.73 -20.42
CA MET A 119 9.05 -16.52 -20.00
C MET A 119 9.11 -16.30 -18.49
N CYS A 120 8.90 -17.36 -17.69
CA CYS A 120 9.03 -17.28 -16.23
C CYS A 120 10.46 -16.94 -15.79
N GLN A 121 11.46 -17.49 -16.46
CA GLN A 121 12.87 -17.22 -16.14
C GLN A 121 13.25 -15.76 -16.42
N SER A 122 12.88 -15.22 -17.58
CA SER A 122 13.09 -13.82 -17.93
C SER A 122 12.43 -12.89 -16.91
N ALA A 123 11.14 -13.13 -16.60
CA ALA A 123 10.42 -12.33 -15.60
C ALA A 123 11.04 -12.39 -14.19
N LEU A 124 11.71 -13.49 -13.83
CA LEU A 124 12.43 -13.64 -12.57
C LEU A 124 13.83 -13.01 -12.60
N GLN A 125 14.49 -12.93 -13.76
CA GLN A 125 15.78 -12.26 -13.92
C GLN A 125 15.61 -10.74 -13.90
N ASP A 126 14.65 -10.21 -14.65
CA ASP A 126 14.37 -8.76 -14.74
C ASP A 126 14.12 -8.14 -13.37
N LYS A 127 13.52 -8.89 -12.44
CA LYS A 127 13.22 -8.40 -11.09
C LYS A 127 14.34 -8.59 -10.06
N LYS A 128 15.49 -9.20 -10.41
CA LYS A 128 16.58 -9.34 -9.42
C LYS A 128 17.21 -7.97 -9.10
N ASP A 129 17.12 -7.04 -10.05
CA ASP A 129 17.61 -5.66 -9.92
C ASP A 129 16.51 -4.65 -9.58
N SER A 130 15.28 -5.10 -9.32
CA SER A 130 14.21 -4.17 -8.94
C SER A 130 14.43 -3.71 -7.49
N TYR A 131 15.18 -2.63 -7.31
CA TYR A 131 15.22 -1.88 -6.06
C TYR A 131 13.78 -1.58 -5.62
N GLN A 132 13.38 -2.11 -4.45
CA GLN A 132 12.07 -1.86 -3.85
C GLN A 132 12.28 -0.98 -2.61
N PRO A 133 12.16 0.35 -2.74
CA PRO A 133 12.29 1.24 -1.60
C PRO A 133 11.24 0.93 -0.53
N VAL A 134 11.67 0.89 0.74
CA VAL A 134 10.80 0.60 1.90
C VAL A 134 9.85 1.77 2.20
N CYS A 135 10.28 3.01 1.96
CA CYS A 135 9.52 4.23 2.18
C CYS A 135 9.47 5.03 0.88
N ASN A 136 8.25 5.35 0.43
CA ASN A 136 8.00 6.09 -0.81
C ASN A 136 7.36 7.43 -0.47
N ILE A 137 8.05 8.50 -0.84
CA ILE A 137 7.61 9.89 -0.62
C ILE A 137 7.39 10.52 -1.99
N PRO A 138 6.16 10.67 -2.47
CA PRO A 138 5.88 11.40 -3.70
C PRO A 138 6.29 12.87 -3.56
N ILE A 139 6.91 13.40 -4.62
CA ILE A 139 7.10 14.83 -4.84
C ILE A 139 6.03 15.24 -5.84
N ILE A 140 5.11 16.12 -5.44
CA ILE A 140 4.02 16.53 -6.32
C ILE A 140 4.51 17.45 -7.43
N THR A 141 3.87 17.33 -8.59
CA THR A 141 4.17 18.11 -9.79
C THR A 141 3.00 19.01 -10.22
N SER A 142 1.83 18.88 -9.58
CA SER A 142 0.67 19.73 -9.80
C SER A 142 -0.33 19.68 -8.64
N LEU A 143 -1.17 20.70 -8.51
CA LEU A 143 -2.27 20.72 -7.53
C LEU A 143 -3.26 19.56 -7.72
N LYS A 144 -3.54 19.19 -8.98
CA LYS A 144 -4.41 18.04 -9.29
C LYS A 144 -3.83 16.70 -8.81
N GLU A 145 -2.50 16.58 -8.76
CA GLU A 145 -1.84 15.40 -8.20
C GLU A 145 -1.92 15.38 -6.68
N GLU A 146 -1.74 16.54 -6.03
CA GLU A 146 -1.97 16.70 -4.60
C GLU A 146 -3.38 16.26 -4.19
N GLU A 147 -4.41 16.83 -4.83
CA GLU A 147 -5.82 16.51 -4.56
C GLU A 147 -6.07 15.00 -4.68
N ARG A 148 -5.60 14.39 -5.78
CA ARG A 148 -5.73 12.95 -6.00
C ARG A 148 -5.05 12.12 -4.92
N LEU A 149 -3.83 12.47 -4.51
CA LEU A 149 -3.10 11.73 -3.46
C LEU A 149 -3.80 11.84 -2.11
N ILE A 150 -4.39 13.00 -1.79
CA ILE A 150 -5.09 13.21 -0.52
C ILE A 150 -6.44 12.49 -0.51
N GLU A 151 -7.24 12.64 -1.56
CA GLU A 151 -8.60 12.08 -1.66
C GLU A 151 -8.61 10.55 -1.79
N SER A 152 -7.66 9.98 -2.52
CA SER A 152 -7.57 8.52 -2.71
C SER A 152 -6.83 7.80 -1.58
N SER A 153 -6.17 8.53 -0.68
CA SER A 153 -5.42 7.94 0.42
C SER A 153 -6.34 7.43 1.52
N THR A 154 -6.23 6.14 1.83
CA THR A 154 -6.86 5.53 3.02
C THR A 154 -6.13 5.86 4.32
N LYS A 155 -4.93 6.43 4.22
CA LYS A 155 -4.07 6.84 5.33
C LYS A 155 -4.17 8.35 5.53
N PRO A 156 -3.99 8.86 6.76
CA PRO A 156 -3.73 10.28 6.96
C PRO A 156 -2.50 10.71 6.15
N VAL A 157 -2.47 12.00 5.81
CA VAL A 157 -1.43 12.58 4.96
C VAL A 157 -0.72 13.71 5.69
N VAL A 158 0.61 13.72 5.61
CA VAL A 158 1.44 14.85 6.05
C VAL A 158 2.18 15.38 4.84
N LYS A 159 1.94 16.63 4.50
CA LYS A 159 2.60 17.34 3.40
C LYS A 159 3.58 18.35 3.95
N LEU A 160 4.82 18.35 3.45
CA LEU A 160 5.75 19.46 3.62
C LEU A 160 5.92 20.17 2.29
N LEU A 161 5.52 21.44 2.29
CA LEU A 161 5.82 22.39 1.23
C LEU A 161 7.09 23.13 1.59
N TYR A 162 8.09 23.14 0.71
CA TYR A 162 9.27 23.98 0.87
C TYR A 162 9.77 24.51 -0.48
N ASN A 163 9.87 25.83 -0.60
CA ASN A 163 10.34 26.52 -1.79
C ASN A 163 11.25 27.68 -1.38
N ARG A 164 12.54 27.38 -1.17
CA ARG A 164 13.53 28.35 -0.67
C ARG A 164 13.64 29.59 -1.56
N SER A 165 13.45 29.45 -2.87
CA SER A 165 13.55 30.55 -3.85
C SER A 165 12.37 31.52 -3.82
N ASN A 166 11.27 31.17 -3.16
CA ASN A 166 10.05 31.96 -3.17
C ASN A 166 10.02 33.07 -2.10
N ASN A 167 11.18 33.68 -1.82
CA ASN A 167 11.30 34.78 -0.87
C ASN A 167 11.34 36.15 -1.56
N LYS A 168 10.48 37.06 -1.11
CA LYS A 168 10.52 38.47 -1.54
C LYS A 168 11.63 39.28 -0.84
N TYR A 169 11.99 38.91 0.38
CA TYR A 169 12.99 39.61 1.20
C TYR A 169 14.15 38.68 1.53
N SER A 170 15.30 39.26 1.88
CA SER A 170 16.45 38.48 2.34
C SER A 170 16.09 37.66 3.59
N TYR A 171 16.64 36.46 3.68
CA TYR A 171 16.48 35.62 4.85
C TYR A 171 17.21 36.18 6.08
N THR A 172 16.75 35.83 7.28
CA THR A 172 17.54 36.00 8.50
C THR A 172 18.67 34.97 8.55
N SER A 173 19.70 35.20 9.36
CA SER A 173 20.88 34.34 9.48
C SER A 173 20.56 32.86 9.76
N ASN A 174 19.49 32.59 10.51
CA ASN A 174 19.14 31.24 10.96
C ASN A 174 18.08 30.57 10.07
N SER A 175 17.53 31.27 9.07
CA SER A 175 16.41 30.75 8.28
C SER A 175 16.77 29.52 7.45
N ASP A 176 17.99 29.49 6.89
CA ASP A 176 18.46 28.36 6.08
C ASP A 176 18.60 27.09 6.93
N ASP A 177 19.20 27.22 8.12
CA ASP A 177 19.31 26.12 9.08
C ASP A 177 17.94 25.60 9.52
N HIS A 178 16.99 26.50 9.77
CA HIS A 178 15.63 26.12 10.12
C HIS A 178 14.89 25.43 8.96
N LEU A 179 15.12 25.85 7.72
CA LEU A 179 14.55 25.16 6.56
C LEU A 179 15.08 23.73 6.45
N LEU A 180 16.40 23.54 6.61
CA LEU A 180 17.01 22.21 6.62
C LEU A 180 16.49 21.34 7.76
N LYS A 181 16.32 21.90 8.96
CA LYS A 181 15.71 21.18 10.11
C LYS A 181 14.28 20.73 9.84
N ASN A 182 13.47 21.55 9.16
CA ASN A 182 12.12 21.14 8.73
C ASN A 182 12.18 19.95 7.75
N ILE A 183 13.07 19.98 6.75
CA ILE A 183 13.26 18.88 5.79
C ILE A 183 13.73 17.60 6.50
N GLU A 184 14.72 17.73 7.39
CA GLU A 184 15.25 16.60 8.16
C GLU A 184 14.20 15.98 9.09
N LEU A 185 13.38 16.81 9.75
CA LEU A 185 12.28 16.32 10.57
C LEU A 185 11.25 15.59 9.72
N PHE A 186 10.92 16.08 8.53
CA PHE A 186 10.00 15.41 7.61
C PHE A 186 10.51 14.02 7.23
N ASP A 187 11.78 13.91 6.88
CA ASP A 187 12.39 12.62 6.53
C ASP A 187 12.45 11.67 7.74
N LYS A 188 12.71 12.19 8.95
CA LYS A 188 12.64 11.39 10.19
C LYS A 188 11.23 10.87 10.48
N LEU A 189 10.22 11.72 10.33
CA LEU A 189 8.82 11.36 10.56
C LEU A 189 8.31 10.39 9.49
N SER A 190 8.69 10.58 8.23
CA SER A 190 8.30 9.69 7.14
C SER A 190 8.83 8.28 7.31
N LEU A 191 10.08 8.14 7.80
CA LEU A 191 10.65 6.85 8.15
C LEU A 191 9.98 6.24 9.39
N ARG A 192 9.73 7.05 10.43
CA ARG A 192 9.13 6.59 11.70
C ARG A 192 7.70 6.10 11.55
N PHE A 193 6.89 6.80 10.76
CA PHE A 193 5.47 6.50 10.55
C PHE A 193 5.20 5.88 9.17
N ASN A 194 6.24 5.34 8.53
CA ASN A 194 6.11 4.63 7.26
C ASN A 194 5.06 3.52 7.36
N GLY A 195 4.24 3.40 6.32
CA GLY A 195 3.15 2.43 6.29
C GLY A 195 1.88 2.86 7.02
N ARG A 196 1.94 3.82 7.96
CA ARG A 196 0.78 4.36 8.68
C ARG A 196 0.29 5.70 8.12
N VAL A 197 1.21 6.57 7.79
CA VAL A 197 0.95 7.91 7.25
C VAL A 197 1.54 8.01 5.85
N LEU A 198 0.85 8.69 4.94
CA LEU A 198 1.40 9.06 3.64
C LEU A 198 2.11 10.41 3.76
N PHE A 199 3.40 10.44 3.45
CA PHE A 199 4.19 11.67 3.46
C PHE A 199 4.38 12.19 2.04
N ILE A 200 4.12 13.48 1.83
CA ILE A 200 4.19 14.13 0.51
C ILE A 200 5.09 15.35 0.56
N LYS A 201 5.94 15.54 -0.46
CA LYS A 201 6.75 16.76 -0.63
C LYS A 201 6.15 17.64 -1.73
N ASP A 202 6.08 18.94 -1.46
CA ASP A 202 5.67 19.97 -2.41
C ASP A 202 6.81 20.99 -2.57
N VAL A 203 7.45 20.98 -3.74
CA VAL A 203 8.58 21.87 -4.06
C VAL A 203 8.20 22.94 -5.09
N ILE A 204 6.93 22.96 -5.51
CA ILE A 204 6.42 23.88 -6.53
C ILE A 204 5.43 24.90 -5.97
N GLY A 205 4.97 24.69 -4.73
CA GLY A 205 4.06 25.58 -4.03
C GLY A 205 4.59 27.01 -3.85
N ASP A 206 3.65 27.91 -3.59
CA ASP A 206 3.82 29.36 -3.46
C ASP A 206 4.08 29.81 -2.01
N GLU A 207 4.33 28.88 -1.10
CA GLU A 207 4.79 29.15 0.26
C GLU A 207 6.28 28.82 0.39
N ILE A 208 6.98 29.41 1.36
CA ILE A 208 8.42 29.16 1.54
C ILE A 208 8.65 27.87 2.32
N CYS A 209 7.88 27.66 3.38
CA CYS A 209 7.94 26.46 4.22
C CYS A 209 6.62 26.34 4.98
N CYS A 210 5.87 25.28 4.70
CA CYS A 210 4.59 25.02 5.35
C CYS A 210 4.31 23.53 5.50
N TRP A 211 3.87 23.12 6.68
CA TRP A 211 3.39 21.77 6.92
C TRP A 211 1.86 21.75 6.86
N SER A 212 1.29 20.81 6.12
CA SER A 212 -0.15 20.58 6.06
C SER A 212 -0.47 19.16 6.47
N PHE A 213 -1.54 19.01 7.25
CA PHE A 213 -1.94 17.76 7.89
C PHE A 213 -3.36 17.42 7.43
N TYR A 214 -3.57 16.19 6.95
CA TYR A 214 -4.85 15.75 6.40
C TYR A 214 -5.26 14.42 7.01
N GLY A 215 -6.57 14.21 7.13
CA GLY A 215 -7.18 12.96 7.54
C GLY A 215 -8.54 12.83 6.85
N GLN A 216 -8.89 11.62 6.42
CA GLN A 216 -10.15 11.34 5.71
C GLN A 216 -10.38 12.27 4.50
N GLY A 217 -9.34 12.48 3.69
CA GLY A 217 -9.40 13.30 2.47
C GLY A 217 -9.49 14.82 2.68
N ARG A 218 -9.43 15.32 3.91
CA ARG A 218 -9.57 16.76 4.22
C ARG A 218 -8.40 17.30 5.04
N LYS A 219 -8.13 18.60 4.92
CA LYS A 219 -7.11 19.31 5.71
C LYS A 219 -7.60 19.52 7.15
N LEU A 220 -6.79 19.13 8.13
CA LEU A 220 -7.06 19.23 9.57
C LEU A 220 -6.32 20.39 10.21
N ALA A 221 -5.06 20.58 9.83
CA ALA A 221 -4.19 21.60 10.39
C ALA A 221 -3.13 22.06 9.39
N GLU A 222 -2.55 23.22 9.67
CA GLU A 222 -1.46 23.78 8.90
C GLU A 222 -0.51 24.55 9.83
N VAL A 223 0.79 24.35 9.66
CA VAL A 223 1.85 25.04 10.40
C VAL A 223 2.70 25.81 9.39
N CYS A 224 2.43 27.11 9.29
CA CYS A 224 3.21 28.02 8.47
C CYS A 224 4.52 28.37 9.20
N CYS A 225 5.65 27.94 8.65
CA CYS A 225 6.97 28.12 9.26
C CYS A 225 7.62 29.46 8.91
N THR A 226 6.92 30.34 8.18
CA THR A 226 7.49 31.57 7.63
C THR A 226 6.82 32.79 8.23
N SER A 227 7.61 33.79 8.63
CA SER A 227 7.13 35.10 9.04
C SER A 227 8.00 36.23 8.47
N ILE A 228 7.42 37.43 8.36
CA ILE A 228 8.17 38.63 7.99
C ILE A 228 8.56 39.40 9.25
N VAL A 229 9.85 39.66 9.40
CA VAL A 229 10.40 40.45 10.50
C VAL A 229 10.97 41.77 9.98
N TYR A 230 10.90 42.80 10.81
CA TYR A 230 11.40 44.13 10.50
C TYR A 230 12.71 44.32 11.25
N ALA A 231 13.83 44.34 10.53
CA ALA A 231 15.10 44.81 11.06
C ALA A 231 15.19 46.34 10.88
N THR A 232 16.15 46.97 11.55
CA THR A 232 16.32 48.44 11.62
C THR A 232 16.29 49.12 10.25
N GLU A 233 16.82 48.47 9.20
CA GLU A 233 16.97 49.06 7.86
C GLU A 233 16.16 48.33 6.77
N LYS A 234 15.69 47.11 7.03
CA LYS A 234 15.08 46.26 5.99
C LYS A 234 14.15 45.20 6.56
N LYS A 235 13.14 44.84 5.76
CA LYS A 235 12.30 43.66 6.01
C LYS A 235 13.10 42.41 5.67
N GLN A 236 12.92 41.35 6.45
CA GLN A 236 13.53 40.05 6.21
C GLN A 236 12.50 38.95 6.35
N THR A 237 12.73 37.86 5.63
CA THR A 237 11.97 36.63 5.79
C THR A 237 12.63 35.78 6.88
N LYS A 238 11.87 35.41 7.91
CA LYS A 238 12.31 34.50 8.97
C LYS A 238 11.62 33.17 8.79
N VAL A 239 12.40 32.12 8.52
CA VAL A 239 11.93 30.73 8.61
C VAL A 239 12.18 30.24 10.02
N GLU A 240 11.18 29.57 10.59
CA GLU A 240 11.18 29.03 11.95
C GLU A 240 11.05 27.51 11.91
N PHE A 241 11.48 26.85 12.97
CA PHE A 241 11.43 25.39 13.12
C PHE A 241 10.63 25.04 14.39
N PRO A 242 9.28 25.02 14.32
CA PRO A 242 8.42 24.73 15.46
C PRO A 242 8.28 23.21 15.70
N GLU A 243 9.40 22.52 15.96
CA GLU A 243 9.51 21.05 16.05
C GLU A 243 8.40 20.39 16.87
N ALA A 244 8.23 20.81 18.12
CA ALA A 244 7.27 20.22 19.04
C ALA A 244 5.84 20.24 18.48
N ARG A 245 5.49 21.34 17.78
CA ARG A 245 4.16 21.50 17.20
C ARG A 245 3.96 20.67 15.95
N ILE A 246 4.97 20.59 15.08
CA ILE A 246 4.94 19.70 13.92
C ILE A 246 4.78 18.24 14.38
N TYR A 247 5.49 17.85 15.43
CA TYR A 247 5.40 16.52 16.02
C TYR A 247 4.01 16.23 16.59
N GLU A 248 3.46 17.15 17.38
CA GLU A 248 2.10 17.05 17.92
C GLU A 248 1.04 16.89 16.82
N GLU A 249 1.08 17.71 15.77
CA GLU A 249 0.15 17.61 14.66
C GLU A 249 0.31 16.31 13.85
N THR A 250 1.55 15.82 13.72
CA THR A 250 1.82 14.51 13.11
C THR A 250 1.23 13.37 13.94
N LEU A 251 1.28 13.44 15.26
CA LEU A 251 0.62 12.45 16.11
C LEU A 251 -0.90 12.55 16.04
N ASN A 252 -1.44 13.77 15.98
CA ASN A 252 -2.89 13.99 15.89
C ASN A 252 -3.50 13.39 14.61
N VAL A 253 -2.78 13.39 13.48
CA VAL A 253 -3.33 12.76 12.25
C VAL A 253 -3.53 11.25 12.38
N LEU A 254 -2.81 10.58 13.30
CA LEU A 254 -2.97 9.14 13.55
C LEU A 254 -4.36 8.79 14.09
N LEU A 255 -5.07 9.75 14.67
CA LEU A 255 -6.46 9.58 15.10
C LEU A 255 -7.44 9.41 13.92
N TYR A 256 -7.01 9.78 12.70
CA TYR A 256 -7.79 9.71 11.47
C TYR A 256 -7.36 8.55 10.56
N GLU A 257 -6.62 7.58 11.11
CA GLU A 257 -6.38 6.32 10.42
C GLU A 257 -7.72 5.61 10.20
N THR A 258 -7.99 5.20 8.97
CA THR A 258 -9.18 4.40 8.67
C THR A 258 -9.15 3.15 9.55
N PRO A 259 -10.14 2.93 10.43
CA PRO A 259 -10.13 1.80 11.35
C PRO A 259 -10.10 0.51 10.53
N ARG A 260 -9.13 -0.36 10.84
CA ARG A 260 -9.07 -1.72 10.31
C ARG A 260 -10.19 -2.55 10.95
N VAL A 261 -11.43 -2.36 10.50
CA VAL A 261 -12.62 -3.05 11.04
C VAL A 261 -12.91 -2.64 12.50
N PRO A 262 -14.17 -2.54 12.93
CA PRO A 262 -14.46 -2.24 14.33
C PRO A 262 -14.07 -3.45 15.17
N ASP A 263 -12.96 -3.35 15.90
CA ASP A 263 -12.79 -4.14 17.11
C ASP A 263 -13.94 -3.72 18.04
N ASN A 264 -15.02 -4.49 18.07
CA ASN A 264 -16.13 -4.29 19.01
C ASN A 264 -15.62 -4.21 20.47
N SER A 265 -14.42 -4.73 20.75
CA SER A 265 -13.75 -4.60 22.04
C SER A 265 -13.37 -3.16 22.42
N LEU A 266 -13.04 -2.28 21.47
CA LEU A 266 -12.70 -0.88 21.76
C LEU A 266 -13.97 -0.03 21.98
N LEU A 267 -15.06 -0.32 21.25
CA LEU A 267 -16.34 0.33 21.51
C LEU A 267 -16.85 0.00 22.92
N GLU A 268 -16.72 -1.25 23.37
CA GLU A 268 -17.05 -1.64 24.75
C GLU A 268 -16.16 -0.97 25.81
N ALA A 269 -14.88 -0.74 25.52
CA ALA A 269 -13.99 -0.03 26.45
C ALA A 269 -14.45 1.42 26.71
N THR A 270 -15.10 2.04 25.72
CA THR A 270 -15.66 3.40 25.84
C THR A 270 -17.12 3.45 26.29
N SER A 271 -17.83 2.31 26.33
CA SER A 271 -19.25 2.27 26.71
C SER A 271 -19.50 2.19 28.22
N ARG A 272 -18.48 2.40 29.06
CA ARG A 272 -18.66 2.44 30.51
C ARG A 272 -19.30 3.75 30.93
N SER A 273 -20.52 3.64 31.47
CA SER A 273 -21.29 4.67 32.18
C SER A 273 -21.86 5.82 31.33
N ARG A 274 -22.87 5.50 30.51
CA ARG A 274 -23.99 6.43 30.31
C ARG A 274 -25.31 5.79 30.73
N SER A 275 -25.31 5.18 31.91
CA SER A 275 -26.53 4.92 32.66
C SER A 275 -27.04 6.24 33.23
N GLN A 276 -28.27 6.62 32.88
CA GLN A 276 -29.04 7.74 33.42
C GLN A 276 -28.63 9.14 32.97
N ALA A 277 -28.95 9.49 31.72
CA ALA A 277 -29.32 10.86 31.41
C ALA A 277 -30.59 10.81 30.55
N SER A 278 -31.67 11.33 31.11
CA SER A 278 -33.00 11.45 30.52
C SER A 278 -32.96 12.20 29.17
N PRO A 279 -33.91 11.95 28.26
CA PRO A 279 -33.91 12.53 26.92
C PRO A 279 -34.27 14.02 27.03
N SER A 280 -33.28 14.90 26.84
CA SER A 280 -33.55 16.29 26.49
C SER A 280 -33.60 16.38 24.97
N GLU A 281 -34.79 16.72 24.48
CA GLU A 281 -35.14 16.97 23.09
C GLU A 281 -34.47 18.24 22.59
N ASP A 282 -33.18 18.18 22.24
CA ASP A 282 -32.54 19.23 21.47
C ASP A 282 -31.83 18.58 20.27
N GLU A 283 -32.60 18.38 19.19
CA GLU A 283 -32.09 18.04 17.86
C GLU A 283 -31.36 19.22 17.20
N GLU A 284 -30.45 19.87 17.93
CA GLU A 284 -29.50 20.79 17.31
C GLU A 284 -28.46 19.96 16.58
N THR A 285 -28.67 19.89 15.27
CA THR A 285 -27.80 19.32 14.26
C THR A 285 -26.39 19.89 14.49
N PHE A 286 -25.53 19.15 15.18
CA PHE A 286 -24.13 19.47 15.36
C PHE A 286 -23.44 19.35 13.99
N GLU A 287 -23.65 20.35 13.14
CA GLU A 287 -22.71 20.71 12.10
C GLU A 287 -21.41 21.11 12.81
N LEU A 288 -20.60 20.12 13.17
CA LEU A 288 -19.20 20.32 13.49
C LEU A 288 -18.58 20.98 12.25
N ARG A 289 -18.62 22.32 12.23
CA ARG A 289 -17.83 23.17 11.36
C ARG A 289 -16.38 22.91 11.74
N ASP A 290 -15.85 21.80 11.26
CA ASP A 290 -14.52 21.33 11.61
C ASP A 290 -13.49 22.33 11.05
N ARG A 291 -13.07 23.25 11.91
CA ARG A 291 -12.15 24.33 11.57
C ARG A 291 -10.75 23.76 11.38
N VAL A 292 -10.15 24.04 10.22
CA VAL A 292 -8.72 23.83 10.00
C VAL A 292 -7.92 24.63 11.03
N ARG A 293 -7.11 23.95 11.85
CA ARG A 293 -6.24 24.59 12.83
C ARG A 293 -5.06 25.24 12.10
N ARG A 294 -5.12 26.57 11.91
CA ARG A 294 -4.03 27.35 11.30
C ARG A 294 -3.11 27.91 12.36
N ILE A 295 -1.85 27.48 12.33
CA ILE A 295 -0.85 27.86 13.31
C ILE A 295 0.21 28.71 12.62
N HIS A 296 0.29 29.98 13.01
CA HIS A 296 1.42 30.85 12.71
C HIS A 296 2.40 30.79 13.88
N VAL A 297 3.67 30.52 13.60
CA VAL A 297 4.71 30.63 14.62
C VAL A 297 4.82 32.10 15.04
N LYS A 298 4.81 32.35 16.36
CA LYS A 298 4.57 33.68 16.95
C LYS A 298 5.61 34.69 16.47
N ARG A 299 5.13 35.84 15.97
CA ARG A 299 5.94 37.05 15.84
C ARG A 299 6.32 37.53 17.24
N TYR A 300 7.50 37.16 17.73
CA TYR A 300 8.13 37.98 18.76
C TYR A 300 8.47 39.30 18.09
N SER A 301 7.58 40.28 18.22
CA SER A 301 7.95 41.67 18.00
C SER A 301 9.03 41.96 19.02
N THR A 302 10.26 42.21 18.59
CA THR A 302 11.37 42.58 19.47
C THR A 302 11.21 43.98 20.09
N TYR A 303 10.01 44.57 20.01
CA TYR A 303 9.65 45.80 20.67
C TYR A 303 8.85 45.50 21.94
N ASP A 304 9.51 45.00 23.00
CA ASP A 304 8.98 45.21 24.36
C ASP A 304 9.98 45.04 25.51
N ASP A 305 11.29 45.03 25.25
CA ASP A 305 12.31 45.15 26.31
C ASP A 305 13.02 46.52 26.24
N ARG A 306 12.24 47.60 26.21
CA ARG A 306 12.76 48.87 26.72
C ARG A 306 12.52 48.85 28.22
N GLN A 307 13.54 48.42 28.95
CA GLN A 307 13.65 48.64 30.38
C GLN A 307 13.24 50.08 30.67
N LEU A 308 12.10 50.24 31.35
CA LEU A 308 11.69 51.48 31.97
C LEU A 308 12.76 51.81 33.01
N GLY A 309 13.83 52.47 32.56
CA GLY A 309 14.86 53.05 33.40
C GLY A 309 14.16 54.08 34.27
N HIS A 310 13.83 53.66 35.48
CA HIS A 310 13.31 54.49 36.55
C HIS A 310 14.41 55.50 36.92
N GLN A 311 14.42 56.64 36.26
CA GLN A 311 15.21 57.79 36.70
C GLN A 311 14.53 58.35 37.96
N SER A 312 14.94 57.87 39.13
CA SER A 312 14.63 58.52 40.39
C SER A 312 15.46 59.80 40.46
N THR A 313 14.88 60.90 39.98
CA THR A 313 15.33 62.26 40.26
C THR A 313 15.19 62.51 41.76
N HIS A 314 16.31 62.50 42.48
CA HIS A 314 16.36 62.98 43.86
C HIS A 314 16.12 64.49 43.81
N ARG A 315 14.99 64.91 44.37
CA ARG A 315 14.61 66.31 44.58
C ARG A 315 15.50 66.95 45.64
N ASP A 316 15.83 68.22 45.36
CA ASP A 316 16.13 69.37 46.23
C ASP A 316 16.89 69.17 47.55
#